data_AF-A0A829ZSQ4-F1
#
_entry.id   AF-A0A829ZSQ4-F1
#
_cell.length_a   1.000
_cell.length_b   1.000
_cell.length_c   1.000
_cell.angle_alpha   90.00
_cell.angle_beta   90.00
_cell.angle_gamma   90.00
#
_symmetry.space_group_name_H-M   'P 1'
#
loop_
_entity.id
_entity.type
_entity.pdbx_description
1 polymer ?
#
loop_
_entity_poly.entity_id
_entity_poly.type
_entity_poly.pdbx_seq_one_letter_code
_entity_poly.pdbx_strand_id
1 'polypeptide(L)'
;MMDRRKRAPGAAKAKEVYLLTGLVQCGACGGPMIGNRRRAGRNKDIYAAYECNNRKRLKACRAKSINKEYLEQYVLNELIRLIFSDEGIRYTG
;
A
#
# COMPACT_ATOMS: atom_id res chain seq x y z
N MET A 1 -35.28 -22.73 2.54
CA MET A 1 -34.48 -22.13 3.65
C MET A 1 -33.12 -21.64 3.13
N MET A 2 -33.13 -20.74 2.13
CA MET A 2 -31.92 -20.25 1.44
C MET A 2 -32.02 -18.73 1.24
N ASP A 3 -31.73 -17.90 2.26
CA ASP A 3 -31.56 -16.45 2.00
C ASP A 3 -30.86 -15.69 3.14
N ARG A 4 -29.80 -16.30 3.71
CA ARG A 4 -29.04 -15.66 4.81
C ARG A 4 -27.52 -15.61 4.59
N ARG A 5 -27.09 -15.69 3.32
CA ARG A 5 -25.66 -15.63 2.93
C ARG A 5 -25.28 -14.44 2.04
N LYS A 6 -26.20 -13.52 1.73
CA LYS A 6 -25.89 -12.35 0.88
C LYS A 6 -25.40 -11.10 1.65
N ARG A 7 -25.28 -11.17 2.98
CA ARG A 7 -24.82 -10.06 3.85
C ARG A 7 -23.59 -10.41 4.68
N ALA A 8 -22.66 -11.20 4.13
CA ALA A 8 -21.36 -11.32 4.77
C ALA A 8 -20.64 -9.95 4.68
N PRO A 9 -20.15 -9.37 5.79
CA PRO A 9 -19.48 -8.05 5.80
C PRO A 9 -18.18 -7.99 4.96
N GLY A 10 -17.78 -9.09 4.32
CA GLY A 10 -16.68 -9.17 3.36
C GLY A 10 -17.08 -9.01 1.89
N ALA A 11 -18.36 -9.15 1.53
CA ALA A 11 -18.81 -9.19 0.13
C ALA A 11 -18.70 -7.82 -0.59
N ALA A 12 -18.75 -6.72 0.16
CA ALA A 12 -18.65 -5.35 -0.37
C ALA A 12 -17.32 -4.66 -0.03
N LYS A 13 -16.28 -5.41 0.36
CA LYS A 13 -14.94 -4.84 0.44
C LYS A 13 -14.35 -4.86 -0.97
N ALA A 14 -14.58 -3.79 -1.74
CA ALA A 14 -13.69 -3.45 -2.83
C ALA A 14 -12.25 -3.53 -2.28
N LYS A 15 -11.45 -4.45 -2.81
CA LYS A 15 -10.05 -4.60 -2.42
C LYS A 15 -9.35 -3.36 -2.95
N GLU A 16 -9.01 -2.46 -2.04
CA GLU A 16 -8.08 -1.37 -2.33
C GLU A 16 -6.85 -1.96 -3.00
N VAL A 17 -6.50 -1.47 -4.19
CA VAL A 17 -5.32 -1.93 -4.93
C VAL A 17 -4.12 -1.15 -4.43
N TYR A 18 -3.08 -1.86 -3.99
CA TYR A 18 -1.82 -1.29 -3.53
C TYR A 18 -0.76 -1.64 -4.56
N LEU A 19 -0.34 -0.67 -5.37
CA LEU A 19 0.52 -0.88 -6.53
C LEU A 19 1.88 -1.49 -6.17
N LEU A 20 2.38 -1.18 -4.98
CA LEU A 20 3.70 -1.60 -4.52
C LEU A 20 3.65 -2.84 -3.61
N THR A 21 2.53 -3.57 -3.62
CA THR A 21 2.39 -4.81 -2.84
C THR A 21 3.50 -5.79 -3.21
N GLY A 22 4.26 -6.25 -2.21
CA GLY A 22 5.37 -7.19 -2.41
C GLY A 22 6.70 -6.52 -2.81
N LEU A 23 6.70 -5.22 -3.12
CA LEU A 23 7.91 -4.49 -3.50
C LEU A 23 8.50 -3.68 -2.34
N VAL A 24 7.64 -3.13 -1.46
CA VAL A 24 8.10 -2.23 -0.39
C VAL A 24 8.64 -2.98 0.82
N GLN A 25 9.89 -2.68 1.20
CA GLN A 25 10.52 -3.12 2.43
C GLN A 25 10.59 -1.98 3.46
N CYS A 26 10.53 -2.34 4.74
CA CYS A 26 10.60 -1.38 5.83
C CYS A 26 12.05 -0.93 6.05
N GLY A 27 12.33 0.36 5.87
CA GLY A 27 13.68 0.92 6.09
C GLY A 27 14.23 0.80 7.53
N ALA A 28 13.38 0.50 8.52
CA ALA A 28 13.82 0.35 9.91
C ALA A 28 14.19 -1.10 10.30
N CYS A 29 13.52 -2.10 9.72
CA CYS A 29 13.72 -3.50 10.12
C CYS A 29 13.87 -4.49 8.96
N GLY A 30 13.92 -4.01 7.71
CA GLY A 30 13.99 -4.82 6.50
C GLY A 30 12.74 -5.65 6.18
N GLY A 31 11.80 -5.81 7.14
CA GLY A 31 10.60 -6.61 6.94
C GLY A 31 9.64 -6.02 5.90
N PRO A 32 8.74 -6.84 5.32
CA PRO A 32 7.84 -6.40 4.27
C PRO A 32 6.82 -5.37 4.77
N MET A 33 6.45 -4.42 3.91
CA MET A 33 5.33 -3.51 4.14
C MET A 33 4.08 -4.01 3.43
N ILE A 34 2.93 -3.86 4.10
CA ILE A 34 1.62 -4.34 3.63
C ILE A 34 0.62 -3.18 3.58
N GLY A 35 -0.33 -3.25 2.66
CA GLY A 35 -1.45 -2.31 2.61
C GLY A 35 -2.33 -2.39 3.86
N ASN A 36 -2.64 -1.23 4.44
CA ASN A 36 -3.57 -1.11 5.54
C ASN A 36 -4.58 0.01 5.27
N ARG A 37 -5.85 -0.39 5.12
CA ARG A 37 -6.99 0.50 4.99
C ARG A 37 -7.77 0.53 6.29
N ARG A 38 -7.92 1.71 6.88
CA ARG A 38 -8.70 1.93 8.10
C ARG A 38 -9.60 3.15 7.95
N ARG A 39 -10.75 3.14 8.62
CA ARG A 39 -11.50 4.37 8.86
C ARG A 39 -10.94 5.02 10.12
N ALA A 40 -10.60 6.30 10.06
CA ALA A 40 -10.09 7.03 11.22
C ALA A 40 -10.62 8.46 11.26
N GLY A 41 -10.32 9.19 12.33
CA GLY A 41 -10.81 10.55 12.56
C GLY A 41 -12.29 10.62 12.93
N ARG A 42 -12.74 11.83 13.28
CA ARG A 42 -14.12 12.10 13.69
C ARG A 42 -15.13 11.79 12.58
N ASN A 43 -14.73 12.03 11.33
CA ASN A 43 -15.56 11.83 10.14
C ASN A 43 -15.48 10.41 9.56
N LYS A 44 -14.67 9.52 10.16
CA LYS A 44 -14.47 8.14 9.70
C LYS A 44 -13.95 8.04 8.25
N ASP A 45 -13.14 9.01 7.86
CA ASP A 45 -12.50 9.05 6.55
C ASP A 45 -11.61 7.83 6.32
N ILE A 46 -11.47 7.44 5.05
CA ILE A 46 -10.66 6.29 4.67
C ILE A 46 -9.20 6.71 4.63
N TYR A 47 -8.38 6.08 5.47
CA TYR A 47 -6.93 6.20 5.45
C TYR A 47 -6.35 4.91 4.88
N ALA A 48 -5.67 5.03 3.74
CA ALA A 48 -4.89 3.96 3.12
C ALA A 48 -3.40 4.24 3.31
N ALA A 49 -2.66 3.25 3.78
CA ALA A 49 -1.23 3.38 4.06
C ALA A 49 -0.49 2.06 3.86
N TYR A 50 0.80 2.14 3.57
CA TYR A 50 1.72 1.01 3.71
C TYR A 50 2.20 0.95 5.17
N GLU A 51 2.06 -0.21 5.80
CA GLU A 51 2.46 -0.46 7.19
C GLU A 51 3.43 -1.64 7.28
N CYS A 52 4.50 -1.50 8.07
CA CYS A 52 5.43 -2.60 8.34
C CYS A 52 4.69 -3.80 8.94
N ASN A 53 4.82 -4.98 8.32
CA ASN A 53 4.15 -6.19 8.76
C ASN A 53 4.64 -6.65 10.15
N ASN A 54 5.94 -6.51 10.43
CA ASN A 54 6.52 -6.86 11.74
C ASN A 54 6.01 -5.92 12.85
N ARG A 55 5.83 -4.63 12.56
CA ARG A 55 5.15 -3.71 13.48
C ARG A 55 3.69 -4.13 13.70
N LYS A 56 2.96 -4.42 12.63
CA LYS A 56 1.52 -4.73 12.73
C LYS A 56 1.26 -6.02 13.51
N ARG A 57 1.93 -7.12 13.13
CA ARG A 57 1.71 -8.46 13.65
C ARG A 57 2.50 -8.77 14.92
N LEU A 58 3.79 -8.45 14.94
CA LEU A 58 4.71 -8.86 16.01
C LEU A 58 4.98 -7.76 17.03
N LYS A 59 4.58 -6.51 16.75
CA LYS A 59 4.91 -5.31 17.56
C LYS A 59 6.43 -5.07 17.74
N ALA A 60 7.26 -5.74 16.94
CA ALA A 60 8.72 -5.71 17.03
C ALA A 60 9.39 -4.55 16.27
N CYS A 61 8.61 -3.69 15.61
CA CYS A 61 9.11 -2.54 14.86
C CYS A 61 8.27 -1.30 15.17
N ARG A 62 8.90 -0.12 15.16
CA ARG A 62 8.26 1.18 15.44
C ARG A 62 8.14 2.08 14.20
N ALA A 63 8.45 1.57 13.01
CA ALA A 63 8.35 2.32 11.76
C ALA A 63 6.94 2.90 11.56
N LYS A 64 6.88 4.18 11.19
CA LYS A 64 5.61 4.86 10.89
C LYS A 64 5.02 4.28 9.60
N SER A 65 3.70 4.28 9.53
CA SER A 65 2.99 3.93 8.30
C SER A 65 3.17 5.08 7.30
N ILE A 66 3.32 4.74 6.03
CA ILE A 66 3.49 5.72 4.94
C ILE A 66 2.16 5.83 4.20
N ASN A 67 1.67 7.04 3.94
CA ASN A 67 0.45 7.23 3.17
C ASN A 67 0.56 6.56 1.79
N LYS A 68 -0.49 5.83 1.38
CA LYS A 68 -0.50 5.05 0.13
C LYS A 68 -0.24 5.95 -1.08
N GLU A 69 -1.03 7.02 -1.21
CA GLU A 69 -0.97 7.95 -2.33
C GLU A 69 0.41 8.59 -2.43
N TYR A 70 0.92 9.08 -1.31
CA TYR A 70 2.25 9.69 -1.26
C TYR A 70 3.35 8.75 -1.76
N LEU A 71 3.38 7.51 -1.26
CA LEU A 71 4.43 6.56 -1.65
C LEU A 71 4.30 6.15 -3.12
N GLU A 72 3.08 5.88 -3.58
CA GLU A 72 2.84 5.46 -4.96
C GLU A 72 3.16 6.58 -5.95
N GLN A 73 2.73 7.80 -5.69
CA GLN A 73 3.07 8.96 -6.53
C GLN A 73 4.57 9.22 -6.56
N TYR A 74 5.25 9.09 -5.41
CA TYR A 74 6.71 9.21 -5.38
C TYR A 74 7.38 8.19 -6.30
N VAL A 75 7.02 6.91 -6.17
CA VAL A 75 7.62 5.84 -7.00
C VAL A 75 7.28 6.02 -8.48
N LEU A 76 6.04 6.34 -8.82
CA LEU A 76 5.63 6.57 -10.21
C LEU A 76 6.38 7.75 -10.83
N ASN A 77 6.51 8.87 -10.11
CA ASN A 77 7.24 10.03 -10.59
C ASN A 77 8.73 9.71 -10.79
N GLU A 78 9.33 8.91 -9.92
CA GLU A 78 10.73 8.50 -10.07
C GLU A 78 10.91 7.55 -11.27
N LEU A 79 9.99 6.59 -11.47
CA LEU A 79 10.00 5.73 -12.65
C LEU A 79 9.86 6.52 -13.94
N ILE A 80 8.96 7.50 -13.99
CA ILE A 80 8.81 8.41 -15.14
C ILE A 80 10.13 9.14 -15.40
N ARG A 81 10.76 9.73 -14.36
CA ARG A 81 12.04 10.42 -14.51
C ARG A 81 13.14 9.51 -15.07
N LEU A 82 13.23 8.27 -14.59
CA LEU A 82 14.22 7.30 -15.04
C LEU A 82 13.97 6.87 -16.49
N ILE A 83 12.72 6.55 -16.84
CA ILE A 83 12.35 6.07 -18.18
C ILE A 83 12.51 7.18 -19.23
N PHE A 84 12.09 8.41 -18.91
CA PHE A 84 12.16 9.56 -19.82
C PHE A 84 13.48 10.33 -19.72
N SER A 85 14.48 9.80 -19.01
CA SER A 85 15.85 10.32 -19.08
C SER A 85 16.53 9.92 -20.39
N ASP A 86 17.54 10.68 -20.84
CA ASP A 86 18.34 10.37 -22.03
C ASP A 86 19.00 8.99 -22.00
N GLU A 87 19.14 8.40 -20.81
CA GLU A 87 19.67 7.04 -20.59
C GLU A 87 18.58 5.97 -20.79
N GLY A 88 17.33 6.25 -20.42
CA GLY A 88 16.20 5.34 -20.56
C GLY A 88 15.72 5.19 -22.01
N ILE A 89 15.83 6.25 -22.81
CA ILE A 89 15.42 6.25 -24.24
C ILE A 89 16.35 5.41 -25.11
N ARG A 90 17.59 5.15 -24.67
CA ARG A 90 18.54 4.28 -25.41
C ARG A 90 18.21 2.79 -25.31
N TYR A 91 17.24 2.41 -24.48
CA TYR A 91 16.77 1.04 -24.32
C TYR A 91 15.59 0.72 -25.26
N THR A 92 15.68 1.11 -26.52
CA THR A 92 14.86 0.57 -27.60
C THR A 92 15.79 -0.26 -28.48
N GLY A 93 15.81 -1.56 -28.23
CA GLY A 93 16.46 -2.54 -29.11
C GLY A 93 15.75 -2.64 -30.45
#